data_AF-A0A377TRB5-F1
#
_entry.id   AF-A0A377TRB5-F1
#
_cell.length_a   1.000
_cell.length_b   1.000
_cell.length_c   1.000
_cell.angle_alpha   90.00
_cell.angle_beta   90.00
_cell.angle_gamma   90.00
#
_symmetry.space_group_name_H-M   'P 1'
#
loop_
_entity.id
_entity.type
_entity.pdbx_description
1 polymer ?
#
loop_
_entity_poly.entity_id
_entity_poly.type
_entity_poly.pdbx_seq_one_letter_code
_entity_poly.pdbx_strand_id
1 'polypeptide(L)'
;MAVVLQLPAVFIFENNGYGEGTGHDYAVGGRDIARRAAGFGLPAVTVDGTDFFAVYEATSEAVKRAREGGGPSVIEAKAFRWHGHFEGDPALYRAEGEVQRLREQHDPLKISPLRSSNISPRKNWRRLTRK
;
A
#
# COMPACT_ATOMS: atom_id res chain seq x y z
N MET A 1 -12.64 18.15 5.74
CA MET A 1 -13.93 18.17 5.00
C MET A 1 -14.67 16.83 5.05
N ALA A 2 -14.08 15.70 4.63
CA ALA A 2 -14.79 14.43 4.53
C ALA A 2 -15.51 13.97 5.81
N VAL A 3 -14.88 14.14 6.99
CA VAL A 3 -15.50 13.82 8.29
C VAL A 3 -16.69 14.74 8.60
N VAL A 4 -16.54 16.05 8.42
CA VAL A 4 -17.64 17.02 8.66
C VAL A 4 -18.84 16.75 7.76
N LEU A 5 -18.59 16.39 6.50
CA LEU A 5 -19.63 16.13 5.50
C LEU A 5 -20.14 14.68 5.51
N GLN A 6 -19.59 13.81 6.38
CA GLN A 6 -19.91 12.39 6.45
C GLN A 6 -19.88 11.69 5.08
N LEU A 7 -18.85 11.97 4.28
CA LEU A 7 -18.77 11.43 2.92
C LEU A 7 -18.57 9.90 2.93
N PRO A 8 -19.20 9.15 2.00
CA PRO A 8 -18.95 7.73 1.79
C PRO A 8 -17.64 7.52 1.00
N ALA A 9 -16.52 7.91 1.60
CA ALA A 9 -15.20 7.93 0.96
C ALA A 9 -14.19 7.01 1.65
N VAL A 10 -13.42 6.28 0.86
CA VAL A 10 -12.27 5.50 1.33
C VAL A 10 -11.02 6.17 0.79
N PHE A 11 -10.13 6.59 1.68
CA PHE A 11 -8.81 7.12 1.33
C PHE A 11 -7.77 6.03 1.53
N ILE A 12 -7.01 5.73 0.50
CA ILE A 12 -5.92 4.74 0.57
C ILE A 12 -4.61 5.49 0.36
N PHE A 13 -3.70 5.35 1.31
CA PHE A 13 -2.34 5.86 1.23
C PHE A 13 -1.40 4.70 0.95
N GLU A 14 -0.91 4.61 -0.28
CA GLU A 14 0.18 3.70 -0.63
C GLU A 14 1.50 4.29 -0.14
N ASN A 15 1.88 3.93 1.09
CA ASN A 15 3.14 4.37 1.67
C ASN A 15 4.27 3.48 1.16
N ASN A 16 4.94 3.93 0.10
CA ASN A 16 6.08 3.24 -0.49
C ASN A 16 7.44 3.61 0.14
N GLY A 17 7.43 4.44 1.19
CA GLY A 17 8.61 4.94 1.90
C GLY A 17 9.20 6.26 1.38
N TYR A 18 8.83 6.73 0.17
CA TYR A 18 9.47 7.87 -0.49
C TYR A 18 8.52 8.78 -1.28
N GLY A 19 8.62 10.09 -1.08
CA GLY A 19 8.10 11.12 -2.00
C GLY A 19 9.19 11.59 -2.95
N GLU A 20 9.19 11.10 -4.20
CA GLU A 20 10.34 11.18 -5.13
C GLU A 20 11.61 10.63 -4.45
N GLY A 21 12.50 11.49 -3.96
CA GLY A 21 13.70 11.12 -3.20
C GLY A 21 13.64 11.41 -1.69
N THR A 22 12.53 11.97 -1.20
CA THR A 22 12.36 12.34 0.21
C THR A 22 11.78 11.18 1.00
N GLY A 23 12.50 10.69 2.01
CA GLY A 23 12.02 9.62 2.89
C GLY A 23 10.80 10.03 3.71
N HIS A 24 9.86 9.10 3.91
CA HIS A 24 8.62 9.38 4.65
C HIS A 24 8.87 9.80 6.11
N ASP A 25 9.90 9.26 6.77
CA ASP A 25 10.29 9.62 8.14
C ASP A 25 10.72 11.09 8.27
N TYR A 26 11.22 11.68 7.18
CA TYR A 26 11.54 13.11 7.11
C TYR A 26 10.28 13.94 6.79
N ALA A 27 9.46 13.49 5.83
CA ALA A 27 8.28 14.22 5.38
C ALA A 27 7.10 14.20 6.38
N VAL A 28 7.03 13.18 7.23
CA VAL A 28 5.94 12.97 8.19
C VAL A 28 6.50 13.10 9.60
N GLY A 29 6.34 14.26 10.23
CA GLY A 29 6.91 14.53 11.55
C GLY A 29 6.53 13.54 12.66
N GLY A 30 5.36 12.90 12.55
CA GLY A 30 4.91 11.83 13.46
C GLY A 30 5.28 10.41 13.05
N ARG A 31 5.90 10.23 11.86
CA ARG A 31 6.28 8.94 11.25
C ARG A 31 5.16 7.91 11.11
N ASP A 32 3.92 8.39 11.20
CA ASP A 32 2.71 7.57 11.22
C ASP A 32 1.62 8.30 10.44
N ILE A 33 1.36 7.84 9.21
CA ILE A 33 0.42 8.47 8.29
C ILE A 33 -1.01 8.18 8.73
N ALA A 34 -1.31 6.94 9.12
CA ALA A 34 -2.63 6.56 9.64
C ALA A 34 -3.01 7.39 10.88
N ARG A 35 -2.09 7.57 11.84
CA ARG A 35 -2.34 8.39 13.03
C ARG A 35 -2.52 9.87 12.70
N ARG A 36 -1.81 10.39 11.70
CA ARG A 36 -2.04 11.76 11.20
C ARG A 36 -3.45 11.92 10.67
N ALA A 37 -3.98 10.93 9.95
CA ALA A 37 -5.37 10.91 9.52
C ALA A 37 -6.35 10.81 10.70
N ALA A 38 -6.06 9.95 11.68
CA ALA A 38 -6.87 9.82 12.90
C ALA A 38 -7.00 11.13 13.67
N GLY A 39 -5.99 12.01 13.63
CA GLY A 39 -6.06 13.36 14.19
C GLY A 39 -7.15 14.25 13.59
N PHE A 40 -7.67 13.94 12.40
CA PHE A 40 -8.81 14.61 11.78
C PHE A 40 -10.15 13.91 12.06
N GLY A 41 -10.18 12.89 12.92
CA GLY A 41 -11.36 12.09 13.21
C GLY A 41 -11.68 11.01 12.17
N LEU A 42 -10.74 10.69 11.28
CA LEU A 42 -10.88 9.58 10.33
C LEU A 42 -10.55 8.25 11.02
N PRO A 43 -11.44 7.26 11.02
CA PRO A 43 -11.06 5.88 11.31
C PRO A 43 -9.93 5.46 10.37
N ALA A 44 -8.79 5.06 10.93
CA ALA A 44 -7.58 4.78 10.17
C ALA A 44 -6.99 3.44 10.58
N VAL A 45 -6.59 2.63 9.59
CA VAL A 45 -5.89 1.36 9.79
C VAL A 45 -4.61 1.33 8.97
N THR A 46 -3.56 0.71 9.49
CA THR A 46 -2.34 0.40 8.74
C THR A 46 -2.32 -1.08 8.44
N VAL A 47 -2.05 -1.45 7.19
CA VAL A 47 -1.93 -2.84 6.73
C VAL A 47 -0.58 -3.07 6.05
N ASP A 48 -0.16 -4.33 6.00
CA ASP A 48 0.90 -4.74 5.08
C ASP A 48 0.38 -4.62 3.65
N GLY A 49 0.88 -3.64 2.90
CA GLY A 49 0.49 -3.38 1.51
C GLY A 49 1.02 -4.42 0.52
N THR A 50 1.86 -5.35 0.97
CA THR A 50 2.36 -6.48 0.18
C THR A 50 1.57 -7.77 0.41
N ASP A 51 0.70 -7.80 1.42
CA ASP A 51 -0.28 -8.87 1.61
C ASP A 51 -1.61 -8.51 0.94
N PHE A 52 -1.91 -9.21 -0.16
CA PHE A 52 -3.16 -9.05 -0.89
C PHE A 52 -4.41 -9.24 -0.01
N PHE A 53 -4.40 -10.22 0.89
CA PHE A 53 -5.56 -10.52 1.71
C PHE A 53 -5.78 -9.45 2.77
N ALA A 54 -4.71 -8.98 3.42
CA ALA A 54 -4.78 -7.89 4.38
C ALA A 54 -5.34 -6.60 3.75
N VAL A 55 -4.87 -6.25 2.53
CA VAL A 55 -5.39 -5.08 1.79
C VAL A 55 -6.85 -5.30 1.39
N TYR A 56 -7.19 -6.50 0.90
CA TYR A 56 -8.56 -6.83 0.50
C TYR A 56 -9.54 -6.74 1.67
N GLU A 57 -9.21 -7.32 2.83
CA GLU A 57 -10.05 -7.33 4.02
C GLU A 57 -10.28 -5.91 4.56
N ALA A 58 -9.22 -5.13 4.75
CA ALA A 58 -9.32 -3.75 5.23
C ALA A 58 -10.11 -2.86 4.26
N THR A 59 -9.90 -3.02 2.95
CA THR A 59 -10.66 -2.29 1.92
C THR A 59 -12.12 -2.71 1.92
N SER A 60 -12.41 -4.00 2.05
CA SER A 60 -13.78 -4.54 2.09
C SER A 60 -14.56 -3.98 3.28
N GLU A 61 -13.93 -3.91 4.45
CA GLU A 61 -14.53 -3.32 5.65
C GLU A 61 -14.78 -1.81 5.48
N ALA A 62 -13.78 -1.07 5.00
CA ALA A 62 -13.91 0.38 4.77
C ALA A 62 -15.00 0.72 3.75
N VAL A 63 -15.08 -0.04 2.66
CA VAL A 63 -16.13 0.10 1.64
C VAL A 63 -17.51 -0.22 2.21
N LYS A 64 -17.63 -1.31 2.99
CA LYS A 64 -18.89 -1.65 3.67
C LYS A 64 -19.34 -0.50 4.57
N ARG A 65 -18.45 -0.01 5.44
CA ARG A 65 -18.73 1.13 6.33
C ARG A 65 -19.19 2.36 5.57
N ALA A 66 -18.47 2.74 4.51
CA ALA A 66 -18.83 3.90 3.70
C ALA A 66 -20.23 3.76 3.08
N ARG A 67 -20.56 2.57 2.56
CA ARG A 67 -21.88 2.29 1.96
C ARG A 67 -23.03 2.26 2.96
N GLU A 68 -22.76 1.83 4.20
CA GLU A 68 -23.74 1.77 5.29
C GLU A 68 -23.95 3.12 5.99
N GLY A 69 -23.34 4.20 5.49
CA GLY A 69 -23.46 5.54 6.07
C GLY A 69 -22.56 5.77 7.29
N GLY A 70 -21.57 4.90 7.53
CA GLY A 70 -20.58 5.07 8.59
C GLY A 70 -19.54 6.17 8.32
N GLY A 71 -19.68 6.91 7.22
CA GLY A 71 -18.77 7.99 6.84
C GLY A 71 -17.41 7.48 6.32
N PRO A 72 -16.39 8.35 6.28
CA PRO A 72 -15.13 8.06 5.62
C PRO A 72 -14.21 7.15 6.43
N SER A 73 -13.21 6.56 5.77
CA SER A 73 -12.14 5.77 6.41
C SER A 73 -10.81 5.94 5.67
N VAL A 74 -9.72 5.65 6.37
CA VAL A 74 -8.35 5.70 5.85
C VAL A 74 -7.68 4.34 5.99
N ILE A 75 -6.97 3.93 4.94
CA ILE A 75 -6.10 2.76 4.95
C ILE A 75 -4.71 3.23 4.56
N GLU A 76 -3.72 3.04 5.43
CA GLU A 76 -2.32 3.13 5.07
C GLU A 76 -1.82 1.73 4.68
N ALA A 77 -1.56 1.53 3.39
CA ALA A 77 -0.95 0.32 2.88
C ALA A 77 0.57 0.54 2.82
N LYS A 78 1.32 -0.13 3.70
CA LYS A 78 2.79 -0.10 3.69
C LYS A 78 3.29 -0.97 2.54
N ALA A 79 3.70 -0.32 1.46
CA ALA A 79 4.15 -0.95 0.23
C ALA A 79 5.60 -0.55 -0.05
N PHE A 80 6.16 -1.01 -1.18
CA PHE A 80 7.53 -0.67 -1.58
C PHE A 80 7.60 -0.34 -3.06
N ARG A 81 8.29 0.75 -3.40
CA ARG A 81 8.57 1.10 -4.80
C ARG A 81 9.79 0.30 -5.26
N TRP A 82 9.62 -0.51 -6.29
CA TRP A 82 10.67 -1.44 -6.73
C TRP A 82 11.68 -0.88 -7.72
N HIS A 83 11.38 0.30 -8.26
CA HIS A 83 12.15 1.01 -9.29
C HIS A 83 12.36 2.47 -8.85
N GLY A 84 13.03 3.25 -9.69
CA GLY A 84 13.10 4.71 -9.52
C GLY A 84 11.71 5.36 -9.52
N HIS A 85 11.64 6.63 -9.11
CA HIS A 85 10.40 7.41 -9.12
C HIS A 85 9.78 7.50 -10.51
N PHE A 86 10.62 7.58 -11.54
CA PHE A 86 10.26 7.58 -12.95
C PHE A 86 11.31 6.80 -13.76
N GLU A 87 11.04 6.59 -15.05
CA GLU A 87 11.98 5.95 -15.96
C GLU A 87 13.26 6.77 -16.14
N GLY A 88 14.39 6.22 -15.70
CA GLY A 88 15.67 6.93 -15.71
C GLY A 88 16.06 7.59 -14.38
N ASP A 89 15.23 7.51 -13.34
CA ASP A 89 15.65 7.90 -11.98
C ASP A 89 16.72 6.91 -11.46
N PRO A 90 17.96 7.38 -11.19
CA PRO A 90 19.05 6.53 -10.71
C PRO A 90 18.86 6.06 -9.25
N ALA A 91 17.87 6.59 -8.53
CA ALA A 91 17.54 6.22 -7.15
C ALA A 91 18.68 6.40 -6.13
N LEU A 92 19.51 7.45 -6.30
CA LEU A 92 20.68 7.74 -5.45
C LEU A 92 20.35 8.07 -3.98
N TYR A 93 19.08 8.30 -3.66
CA TYR A 93 18.58 8.56 -2.31
C TYR A 93 18.32 7.27 -1.51
N ARG A 94 18.54 6.09 -2.09
CA ARG A 94 18.30 4.81 -1.44
C ARG A 94 19.59 4.18 -0.97
N ALA A 95 19.52 3.41 0.11
CA ALA A 95 20.68 2.68 0.59
C ALA A 95 21.05 1.54 -0.39
N GLU A 96 22.35 1.24 -0.49
CA GLU A 96 22.83 0.12 -1.27
C GLU A 96 22.18 -1.19 -0.77
N GLY A 97 21.70 -2.02 -1.70
CA GLY A 97 21.05 -3.30 -1.37
C GLY A 97 19.61 -3.20 -0.82
N GLU A 98 19.07 -1.99 -0.60
CA GLU A 98 17.75 -1.80 0.01
C GLU A 98 16.64 -2.49 -0.81
N VAL A 99 16.59 -2.25 -2.13
CA VAL A 99 15.56 -2.80 -3.02
C VAL A 99 15.65 -4.32 -3.07
N GLN A 100 16.86 -4.88 -3.12
CA GLN A 100 17.10 -6.31 -3.17
C GLN A 100 16.54 -6.98 -1.91
N ARG A 101 16.90 -6.46 -0.73
CA ARG A 101 16.38 -6.94 0.55
C ARG A 101 14.86 -6.86 0.62
N LEU A 102 14.27 -5.73 0.21
CA LEU A 102 12.81 -5.55 0.20
C LEU A 102 12.12 -6.55 -0.74
N ARG A 103 12.68 -6.83 -1.92
CA ARG A 103 12.13 -7.82 -2.86
C ARG A 103 12.28 -9.27 -2.37
N GLU A 104 13.24 -9.55 -1.51
CA GLU A 104 13.39 -10.88 -0.90
C GLU A 104 12.33 -11.10 0.18
N GLN A 105 12.07 -10.08 0.98
CA GLN A 105 11.24 -10.16 2.18
C GLN A 105 9.75 -9.84 1.92
N HIS A 106 9.45 -8.97 0.95
CA HIS A 106 8.13 -8.35 0.80
C HIS A 106 7.60 -8.36 -0.65
N ASP A 107 8.18 -9.15 -1.55
CA ASP A 107 7.58 -9.29 -2.89
C ASP A 107 6.23 -10.01 -2.76
N PRO A 108 5.09 -9.36 -3.07
CA PRO A 108 3.75 -9.93 -2.90
C PRO A 108 3.59 -11.25 -3.67
N LEU A 109 4.29 -11.42 -4.80
CA LEU A 109 4.23 -12.65 -5.58
C LEU A 109 5.02 -13.80 -4.95
N LYS A 110 5.98 -13.50 -4.08
CA LYS A 110 6.77 -14.52 -3.38
C LYS A 110 6.12 -14.94 -2.07
N ILE A 111 5.56 -13.99 -1.32
CA ILE A 111 5.00 -14.21 0.01
C ILE A 111 3.53 -14.68 -0.02
N SER A 112 2.81 -14.46 -1.14
CA SER A 112 1.40 -14.83 -1.23
C SER A 112 1.16 -16.33 -0.98
N PRO A 113 0.22 -16.71 -0.11
CA PRO A 113 -0.16 -18.10 0.13
C PRO A 113 -0.82 -18.74 -1.10
N LEU A 114 -1.25 -17.95 -2.10
CA LEU A 114 -1.70 -18.48 -3.39
C LEU A 114 -0.59 -19.24 -4.13
N ARG A 115 0.67 -19.00 -3.79
CA ARG A 115 1.82 -19.73 -4.33
C ARG A 115 2.01 -21.11 -3.69
N SER A 116 1.57 -21.32 -2.46
CA SER A 116 1.65 -22.61 -1.75
C SER A 116 0.41 -23.48 -1.97
N SER A 117 -0.76 -22.88 -2.20
CA SER A 117 -1.86 -23.58 -2.85
C SER A 117 -1.46 -23.89 -4.30
N ASN A 118 -1.60 -25.12 -4.77
CA ASN A 118 -1.24 -25.56 -6.13
C ASN A 118 -2.01 -24.86 -7.29
N ILE A 119 -2.61 -23.70 -7.04
CA ILE A 119 -3.19 -22.78 -8.01
C ILE A 119 -2.03 -22.04 -8.69
N SER A 120 -1.23 -22.75 -9.47
CA SER A 120 -0.10 -22.16 -10.18
C SER A 120 -0.60 -21.21 -11.28
N PRO A 121 -0.35 -19.88 -11.21
CA PRO A 121 -0.67 -18.97 -12.30
C PRO A 121 0.24 -19.18 -13.51
N ARG A 122 1.31 -19.99 -13.38
CA ARG A 122 2.33 -20.18 -14.42
C ARG A 122 1.77 -20.73 -15.72
N LYS A 123 0.65 -21.46 -15.70
CA LYS A 123 -0.01 -21.93 -16.93
C LYS A 123 -0.75 -20.81 -17.68
N ASN A 124 -1.19 -19.74 -17.00
CA ASN A 124 -2.01 -18.69 -17.61
C ASN A 124 -1.26 -17.36 -17.86
N TRP A 125 -0.20 -17.04 -17.11
CA TRP A 125 0.48 -15.74 -17.25
C TRP A 125 1.25 -15.56 -18.57
N ARG A 126 1.81 -16.64 -19.14
CA ARG A 126 2.54 -16.59 -20.42
C ARG A 126 1.67 -16.16 -21.61
N ARG A 127 0.34 -16.16 -21.47
CA ARG A 127 -0.60 -15.71 -22.51
C ARG A 127 -0.78 -14.18 -22.52
N LEU A 128 -0.46 -13.48 -21.43
CA LEU A 128 -0.70 -12.03 -21.29
C LEU A 128 0.54 -11.17 -21.58
N THR A 129 1.73 -11.76 -21.69
CA THR A 129 2.99 -11.01 -21.86
C THR A 129 3.67 -11.22 -23.22
N ARG A 130 2.95 -11.67 -24.25
CA ARG A 130 3.43 -11.61 -25.64
C ARG A 130 2.72 -10.47 -26.36
N LYS A 131 3.41 -9.35 -26.51
CA LYS A 131 3.28 -8.51 -27.71
C LYS A 131 4.19 -9.10 -28.78
#